data_AF-A0A8T6YH24-F1
#
_entry.id   AF-A0A8T6YH24-F1
#
_cell.length_a   1.000
_cell.length_b   1.000
_cell.length_c   1.000
_cell.angle_alpha   90.00
_cell.angle_beta   90.00
_cell.angle_gamma   90.00
#
_symmetry.space_group_name_H-M   'P 1'
#
loop_
_entity.id
_entity.type
_entity.pdbx_description
1 polymer ?
#
loop_
_entity_poly.entity_id
_entity_poly.type
_entity_poly.pdbx_seq_one_letter_code
_entity_poly.pdbx_strand_id
1 'polypeptide(L)'
;MQYVVLSGISHHVLKDLEHDKIKTIEIRSPHNFLSALETKAGDVIFLTPTSLEDVRPGTTGVIAKIREKQISMHRVIAKTEEFFEEAEVQMARLQLEIKGHARVRRSKCCALGEATVVDADEVQFFEGR
;
A
#
# COMPACT_ATOMS: atom_id res chain seq x y z
N MET A 1 -0.10 -0.85 -17.28
CA MET A 1 0.89 -1.72 -16.60
C MET A 1 0.24 -2.48 -15.45
N GLN A 2 0.85 -3.56 -14.95
CA GLN A 2 0.35 -4.31 -13.79
C GLN A 2 1.03 -3.86 -12.51
N TYR A 3 0.24 -3.66 -11.46
CA TYR A 3 0.72 -3.21 -10.16
C TYR A 3 0.06 -4.01 -9.05
N VAL A 4 0.85 -4.38 -8.04
CA VAL A 4 0.32 -4.83 -6.74
C VAL A 4 -0.28 -3.62 -6.03
N VAL A 5 -1.43 -3.82 -5.38
CA VAL A 5 -2.22 -2.77 -4.74
C VAL A 5 -1.97 -2.73 -3.23
N LEU A 6 -1.78 -1.51 -2.72
CA LEU A 6 -2.05 -1.15 -1.33
C LEU A 6 -3.29 -0.26 -1.28
N SER A 7 -4.39 -0.78 -0.74
CA SER A 7 -5.69 -0.12 -0.68
C SER A 7 -5.96 0.50 0.70
N GLY A 8 -6.94 1.40 0.77
CA GLY A 8 -7.35 2.04 2.03
C GLY A 8 -6.24 2.85 2.69
N ILE A 9 -5.27 3.35 1.92
CA ILE A 9 -4.18 4.16 2.44
C ILE A 9 -4.70 5.56 2.77
N SER A 10 -4.43 6.06 3.97
CA SER A 10 -4.98 7.35 4.37
C SER A 10 -4.57 8.47 3.41
N HIS A 11 -5.48 9.39 3.14
CA HIS A 11 -5.21 10.54 2.27
C HIS A 11 -4.00 11.36 2.74
N HIS A 12 -3.78 11.45 4.05
CA HIS A 12 -2.61 12.11 4.62
C HIS A 12 -1.31 11.42 4.21
N VAL A 13 -1.24 10.08 4.30
CA VAL A 13 -0.03 9.33 3.92
C VAL A 13 0.27 9.49 2.44
N LEU A 14 -0.75 9.47 1.58
CA LEU A 14 -0.58 9.69 0.14
C LEU A 14 -0.11 11.11 -0.17
N LYS A 15 -0.72 12.12 0.44
CA LYS A 15 -0.27 13.51 0.30
C LYS A 15 1.18 13.65 0.73
N ASP A 16 1.56 13.10 1.88
CA ASP A 16 2.94 13.21 2.31
C ASP A 16 3.90 12.52 1.35
N LEU A 17 3.53 11.36 0.78
CA LEU A 17 4.34 10.67 -0.22
C LEU A 17 4.45 11.46 -1.55
N GLU A 18 3.45 12.29 -1.87
CA GLU A 18 3.50 13.20 -3.01
C GLU A 18 4.41 14.41 -2.76
N HIS A 19 4.43 14.94 -1.54
CA HIS A 19 5.32 16.04 -1.15
C HIS A 19 6.77 15.56 -0.95
N ASP A 20 6.93 14.44 -0.24
CA ASP A 20 8.20 13.80 0.05
C ASP A 20 8.51 12.78 -1.03
N LYS A 21 9.48 13.07 -1.91
CA LYS A 21 9.87 12.16 -3.00
C LYS A 21 10.16 10.73 -2.52
N ILE A 22 10.60 10.56 -1.28
CA ILE A 22 10.85 9.27 -0.62
C ILE A 22 10.24 9.29 0.77
N LYS A 23 9.41 8.30 1.11
CA LYS A 23 8.81 8.16 2.43
C LYS A 23 8.70 6.70 2.86
N THR A 24 8.96 6.44 4.15
CA THR A 24 8.73 5.12 4.74
C THR A 24 7.33 5.05 5.34
N ILE A 25 6.55 4.05 4.95
CA ILE A 25 5.23 3.76 5.50
C ILE A 25 5.24 2.41 6.21
N GLU A 26 4.37 2.28 7.22
CA GLU A 26 4.19 1.04 7.96
C GLU A 26 2.85 0.41 7.61
N ILE A 27 2.88 -0.87 7.28
CA ILE A 27 1.75 -1.66 6.85
C ILE A 27 1.44 -2.69 7.93
N ARG A 28 0.24 -2.55 8.49
CA ARG A 28 -0.32 -3.46 9.51
C ARG A 28 -1.64 -4.11 9.09
N SER A 29 -2.31 -3.62 8.05
CA SER A 29 -3.55 -4.23 7.59
C SER A 29 -3.25 -5.59 6.94
N PRO A 30 -4.00 -6.67 7.25
CA PRO A 30 -3.68 -8.01 6.75
C PRO A 30 -3.60 -8.11 5.23
N HIS A 31 -4.54 -7.49 4.51
CA HIS A 31 -4.57 -7.53 3.04
C HIS A 31 -3.39 -6.79 2.41
N ASN A 32 -3.03 -5.61 2.92
CA ASN A 32 -1.86 -4.88 2.41
C ASN A 32 -0.55 -5.55 2.87
N PHE A 33 -0.55 -6.23 4.02
CA PHE A 33 0.62 -6.98 4.47
C PHE A 33 0.91 -8.15 3.53
N LEU A 34 -0.11 -8.89 3.07
CA LEU A 34 0.05 -9.90 2.02
C LEU A 34 0.62 -9.30 0.73
N SER A 35 0.07 -8.18 0.26
CA SER A 35 0.65 -7.42 -0.86
C SER A 35 2.12 -7.03 -0.64
N ALA A 36 2.47 -6.62 0.59
CA ALA A 36 3.85 -6.29 0.95
C ALA A 36 4.76 -7.54 1.02
N LEU A 37 4.24 -8.70 1.40
CA LEU A 37 5.00 -9.95 1.40
C LEU A 37 5.38 -10.39 -0.01
N GLU A 38 4.46 -10.28 -0.97
CA GLU A 38 4.65 -10.71 -2.36
C GLU A 38 5.51 -9.75 -3.21
N THR A 39 5.69 -8.51 -2.75
CA THR A 39 6.52 -7.50 -3.42
C THR A 39 7.96 -7.47 -2.92
N LYS A 40 8.87 -6.90 -3.71
CA LYS A 40 10.30 -6.80 -3.42
C LYS A 40 10.80 -5.38 -3.64
N ALA A 41 11.97 -5.07 -3.07
CA ALA A 41 12.68 -3.84 -3.42
C ALA A 41 12.96 -3.81 -4.92
N GLY A 42 12.61 -2.71 -5.57
CA GLY A 42 12.65 -2.54 -7.02
C GLY A 42 11.26 -2.53 -7.66
N ASP A 43 10.27 -3.20 -7.08
CA ASP A 43 8.92 -3.26 -7.63
C ASP A 43 8.23 -1.90 -7.57
N VAL A 44 7.32 -1.67 -8.52
CA VAL A 44 6.43 -0.52 -8.52
C VAL A 44 5.05 -0.99 -8.12
N ILE A 45 4.46 -0.32 -7.14
CA ILE A 45 3.17 -0.65 -6.56
C ILE A 45 2.20 0.52 -6.72
N PHE A 46 0.91 0.21 -6.67
CA PHE A 46 -0.18 1.18 -6.74
C PHE A 46 -0.76 1.39 -5.33
N LEU A 47 -0.85 2.65 -4.91
CA LEU A 47 -1.44 3.02 -3.63
C LEU A 47 -2.69 3.87 -3.86
N THR A 48 -3.77 3.56 -3.15
CA THR A 48 -5.04 4.28 -3.28
C THR A 48 -5.73 4.43 -1.92
N PRO A 49 -6.47 5.53 -1.69
CA PRO A 49 -7.27 5.67 -0.48
C PRO A 49 -8.56 4.87 -0.53
N THR A 50 -8.94 4.38 -1.71
CA THR A 50 -10.12 3.54 -1.90
C THR A 50 -9.92 2.20 -1.20
N SER A 51 -10.94 1.76 -0.46
CA SER A 51 -10.99 0.43 0.15
C SER A 51 -10.87 -0.66 -0.91
N LEU A 52 -10.39 -1.83 -0.52
CA LEU A 52 -10.08 -2.91 -1.46
C LEU A 52 -11.28 -3.33 -2.32
N GLU A 53 -12.44 -3.46 -1.67
CA GLU A 53 -13.74 -3.82 -2.26
C GLU A 53 -14.26 -2.81 -3.30
N ASP A 54 -13.76 -1.58 -3.25
CA ASP A 54 -14.18 -0.49 -4.13
C ASP A 54 -13.14 -0.15 -5.21
N VAL A 55 -12.05 -0.90 -5.30
CA VAL A 55 -11.07 -0.77 -6.39
C VAL A 55 -11.68 -1.27 -7.69
N ARG A 56 -11.99 -0.33 -8.59
CA ARG A 56 -12.71 -0.57 -9.85
C ARG A 56 -12.05 0.21 -11.00
N PRO A 57 -12.37 -0.08 -12.27
CA PRO A 57 -11.98 0.76 -13.38
C PRO A 57 -12.35 2.23 -13.12
N GLY A 58 -11.38 3.13 -13.22
CA GLY A 58 -11.53 4.54 -12.86
C GLY A 58 -10.91 4.94 -11.53
N THR A 59 -10.67 4.01 -10.60
CA THR A 59 -10.00 4.30 -9.33
C THR A 59 -8.63 4.93 -9.58
N THR A 60 -8.38 6.08 -8.97
CA THR A 60 -7.11 6.80 -9.07
C THR A 60 -6.24 6.53 -7.85
N GLY A 61 -4.94 6.68 -8.04
CA GLY A 61 -3.97 6.53 -6.99
C GLY A 61 -2.59 6.98 -7.43
N VAL A 62 -1.63 6.75 -6.56
CA VAL A 62 -0.21 7.02 -6.84
C VAL A 62 0.49 5.71 -7.15
N ILE A 63 1.52 5.78 -7.99
CA ILE A 63 2.46 4.69 -8.18
C ILE A 63 3.78 5.05 -7.52
N ALA A 64 4.36 4.10 -6.79
CA ALA A 64 5.62 4.30 -6.10
C ALA A 64 6.50 3.06 -6.21
N LYS A 65 7.81 3.28 -6.28
CA LYS A 65 8.82 2.23 -6.30
C LYS A 65 9.23 1.87 -4.88
N ILE A 66 9.27 0.59 -4.55
CA ILE A 66 9.82 0.11 -3.29
C ILE A 66 11.35 0.24 -3.35
N ARG A 67 11.91 1.04 -2.46
CA ARG A 67 13.36 1.20 -2.26
C ARG A 67 13.88 0.16 -1.29
N GLU A 68 13.16 -0.06 -0.21
CA GLU A 68 13.51 -1.01 0.83
C GLU A 68 12.25 -1.63 1.43
N LYS A 69 12.35 -2.91 1.83
CA LYS A 69 11.31 -3.64 2.55
C LYS A 69 11.90 -4.27 3.79
N GLN A 70 11.25 -4.05 4.93
CA GLN A 70 11.57 -4.70 6.20
C GLN A 70 10.30 -5.36 6.75
N ILE A 71 10.41 -6.61 7.19
CA ILE A 71 9.32 -7.34 7.85
C ILE A 71 9.74 -7.57 9.29
N SER A 72 8.83 -7.32 10.22
CA SER A 72 9.10 -7.48 11.65
C SER A 72 7.88 -8.00 12.39
N MET A 73 8.14 -8.66 13.52
CA MET A 73 7.13 -9.09 14.48
C MET A 73 7.27 -8.21 15.73
N HIS A 74 6.16 -7.66 16.21
CA HIS A 74 6.10 -6.91 17.47
C HIS A 74 5.25 -7.66 18.48
N ARG A 75 5.78 -7.84 19.68
CA ARG A 75 5.03 -8.30 20.84
C ARG A 75 4.44 -7.09 21.55
N VAL A 76 3.12 -7.06 21.68
CA VAL A 76 2.36 -6.02 22.38
C VAL A 76 1.81 -6.64 23.66
N ILE A 77 2.15 -6.05 24.80
CA ILE A 77 1.69 -6.49 26.12
C ILE A 77 0.87 -5.35 26.71
N ALA A 78 -0.41 -5.60 27.00
CA ALA A 78 -1.28 -4.70 27.73
C ALA A 78 -1.59 -5.33 29.09
N LYS A 79 -1.17 -4.67 30.17
CA LYS A 79 -1.33 -5.16 31.54
C LYS A 79 -1.94 -4.07 32.42
N THR A 80 -2.96 -4.42 33.17
CA THR A 80 -3.43 -3.68 34.35
C THR A 80 -3.45 -4.60 35.57
N GLU A 81 -3.99 -4.13 36.69
CA GLU A 81 -4.18 -4.96 37.89
C GLU A 81 -5.21 -6.08 37.67
N GLU A 82 -6.20 -5.86 36.78
CA GLU A 82 -7.31 -6.79 36.55
C GLU A 82 -7.17 -7.61 35.26
N PHE A 83 -6.35 -7.18 34.29
CA PHE A 83 -6.16 -7.90 33.03
C PHE A 83 -4.70 -8.02 32.60
N PHE A 84 -4.40 -9.11 31.89
CA PHE A 84 -3.16 -9.31 31.15
C PHE A 84 -3.52 -9.80 29.75
N GLU A 85 -3.16 -9.00 28.75
CA GLU A 85 -3.32 -9.33 27.34
C GLU A 85 -1.96 -9.25 26.65
N GLU A 86 -1.70 -10.27 25.84
CA GLU A 86 -0.50 -10.35 25.03
C GLU A 86 -0.89 -10.70 23.60
N ALA A 87 -0.37 -9.92 22.65
CA ALA A 87 -0.59 -10.11 21.23
C ALA A 87 0.72 -10.01 20.46
N GLU A 88 0.87 -10.83 19.43
CA GLU A 88 1.92 -10.67 18.42
C GLU A 88 1.33 -10.06 17.15
N VAL A 89 2.00 -9.04 16.62
CA VAL A 89 1.59 -8.31 15.42
C VAL A 89 2.71 -8.32 14.41
N GLN A 90 2.42 -8.82 13.21
CA GLN A 90 3.32 -8.69 12.06
C GLN A 90 3.12 -7.35 11.38
N MET A 91 4.22 -6.72 10.96
CA MET A 91 4.18 -5.49 10.19
C MET A 91 5.28 -5.43 9.14
N ALA A 92 4.98 -4.76 8.03
CA ALA A 92 5.93 -4.46 6.98
C ALA A 92 6.22 -2.96 6.95
N ARG A 93 7.49 -2.58 6.82
CA ARG A 93 7.91 -1.20 6.55
C ARG A 93 8.43 -1.12 5.13
N LEU A 94 7.81 -0.25 4.35
CA LEU A 94 8.16 -0.03 2.95
C LEU A 94 8.68 1.40 2.79
N GLN A 95 9.92 1.54 2.35
CA GLN A 95 10.41 2.83 1.86
C GLN A 95 10.00 2.98 0.41
N LEU A 96 9.21 3.99 0.11
CA LEU A 96 8.59 4.22 -1.19
C LEU A 96 9.15 5.49 -1.82
N GLU A 97 9.43 5.43 -3.12
CA GLU A 97 9.81 6.56 -3.95
C GLU A 97 8.69 6.84 -4.96
N ILE A 98 8.05 8.01 -4.90
CA ILE A 98 6.93 8.31 -5.81
C ILE A 98 7.39 8.35 -7.27
N LYS A 99 6.58 7.78 -8.16
CA LYS A 99 6.81 7.76 -9.61
C LYS A 99 5.79 8.55 -10.39
N GLY A 100 4.59 8.71 -9.86
CA GLY A 100 3.54 9.51 -10.47
C GLY A 100 2.17 9.02 -10.05
N HIS A 101 1.18 9.30 -10.89
CA HIS A 101 -0.20 8.92 -10.66
C HIS A 101 -0.63 7.90 -11.69
N ALA A 102 -1.59 7.05 -11.31
CA ALA A 102 -2.17 6.09 -12.22
C ALA A 102 -3.68 5.99 -12.00
N ARG A 103 -4.35 5.51 -13.04
CA ARG A 103 -5.78 5.22 -13.05
C ARG A 103 -6.00 3.78 -13.43
N VAL A 104 -6.76 3.05 -12.60
CA VAL A 104 -7.10 1.65 -12.84
C VAL A 104 -7.93 1.54 -14.11
N ARG A 105 -7.51 0.66 -15.02
CA ARG A 105 -8.22 0.28 -16.24
C ARG A 105 -9.01 -1.01 -16.03
N ARG A 106 -8.42 -1.98 -15.32
CA ARG A 106 -9.06 -3.25 -14.95
C ARG A 106 -8.58 -3.69 -13.59
N SER A 107 -9.49 -4.12 -12.73
CA SER A 107 -9.16 -4.87 -11.51
C SER A 107 -9.23 -6.37 -11.82
N LYS A 108 -8.27 -7.14 -11.31
CA LYS A 108 -8.37 -8.59 -11.29
C LYS A 108 -9.00 -9.00 -9.97
N CYS A 109 -9.90 -9.99 -10.02
CA CYS A 109 -10.40 -10.62 -8.83
C CYS A 109 -9.30 -11.56 -8.31
N CYS A 110 -8.77 -11.27 -7.12
CA CYS A 110 -7.76 -12.10 -6.46
C CYS A 110 -8.45 -13.01 -5.44
N ALA A 111 -7.93 -14.22 -5.26
CA ALA A 111 -8.45 -15.11 -4.23
C ALA A 111 -8.09 -14.57 -2.84
N LEU A 112 -8.81 -15.03 -1.82
CA LEU A 112 -8.46 -14.72 -0.44
C LEU A 112 -7.05 -15.27 -0.13
N GLY A 113 -6.17 -14.40 0.36
CA GLY A 113 -4.78 -14.77 0.69
C GLY A 113 -3.74 -14.40 -0.37
N GLU A 114 -4.16 -13.86 -1.51
CA GLU A 114 -3.26 -13.39 -2.58
C GLU A 114 -3.16 -11.86 -2.60
N ALA A 115 -2.02 -11.33 -3.04
CA ALA A 115 -1.90 -9.91 -3.29
C ALA A 115 -2.87 -9.45 -4.38
N THR A 116 -3.48 -8.29 -4.17
CA THR A 116 -4.37 -7.70 -5.17
C THR A 116 -3.57 -7.05 -6.29
N VAL A 117 -3.92 -7.34 -7.54
CA VAL A 117 -3.26 -6.80 -8.73
C VAL A 117 -4.24 -6.06 -9.63
N VAL A 118 -3.83 -4.90 -10.12
CA VAL A 118 -4.60 -4.10 -11.07
C VAL A 118 -3.81 -3.83 -12.34
N ASP A 119 -4.52 -3.73 -13.46
CA ASP A 119 -3.99 -3.06 -14.65
C ASP A 119 -4.32 -1.57 -14.52
N ALA A 120 -3.31 -0.71 -14.40
CA ALA A 120 -3.48 0.74 -14.35
C ALA A 120 -2.59 1.45 -15.37
N ASP A 121 -3.07 2.59 -15.86
CA ASP A 121 -2.36 3.44 -16.81
C ASP A 121 -1.86 4.69 -16.08
N GLU A 122 -0.61 5.08 -16.35
CA GLU A 122 -0.04 6.30 -15.79
C GLU A 122 -0.79 7.52 -16.33
N VAL A 123 -1.12 8.44 -15.43
CA VAL A 123 -1.79 9.69 -15.78
C VAL A 123 -0.71 10.75 -15.95
N GLN A 124 -0.46 11.14 -17.20
CA GLN A 124 0.32 12.34 -17.49
C GLN A 124 -0.58 13.55 -17.22
N PHE A 125 -0.27 14.32 -16.19
CA PHE A 125 -0.86 15.64 -16.05
C PHE A 125 -0.30 16.52 -17.17
N PHE A 126 -1.09 16.72 -18.23
CA PHE A 126 -0.91 17.91 -19.04
C PHE A 126 -1.34 19.08 -18.16
N GLU A 127 -0.37 19.83 -17.64
CA GLU A 127 -0.64 21.16 -17.10
C GLU A 127 -1.23 21.99 -18.25
N GLY A 128 -2.55 22.09 -18.29
CA GLY A 128 -3.23 23.11 -19.07
C GLY A 128 -2.85 24.46 -18.49
N ARG A 129 -1.81 25.07 -19.07
CA ARG A 129 -1.47 26.49 -18.88
C ARG A 129 -2.54 27.40 -19.47
#